data_AF-A0A8C9Y4Y7-F1
#
_entry.id   AF-A0A8C9Y4Y7-F1
#
_cell.length_a   1.000
_cell.length_b   1.000
_cell.length_c   1.000
_cell.angle_alpha   90.00
_cell.angle_beta   90.00
_cell.angle_gamma   90.00
#
_symmetry.space_group_name_H-M   'P 1'
#
loop_
_entity.id
_entity.type
_entity.pdbx_description
1 polymer ?
#
loop_
_entity_poly.entity_id
_entity_poly.type
_entity_poly.pdbx_seq_one_letter_code
_entity_poly.pdbx_strand_id
1 'polypeptide(L)'
;MQFNQLQHAVAVRRVCWKLHIITWNVGSATPPDDITSLLGLNVGDGNTDMYIIGLQEVNSMINKRLKDVLFTDQWSEVCMERLSPFGYVLVTSQRMQGLLLLVFAKYFHLPFLRGVQTETTRTGLGGYWGNKGGVSARMSAFGHTICFLNCHLPAHMENSEQRMEDFESILQQQQFEGQAAIGVLDHDVVFWFGDLNFRIDDLDMQVVKSAIDNNKFSMLLEKDQLNMAKDSETVLEGFQEGPLKFPPTYKFDVGTDTYDTSGKKRKPAWTDRILWRLRATATAGAAVSTGKRCSISALTSGTKVTQHYYRSHMEYTVSDHKPVSSIFTLQFPYKVDIPLVTIIVEDEWNSIADATAKFKLVPSYPRSSWDWIGLYKVGFKHHKDYVGYVWAKQEEADFNRQEQQVTFTEEELPKGSGDFILGYYSNNMSTIVGSQPLWQPCTGQNENAQCHCFSIQHHHS
;
A
#
# COMPACT_ATOMS: atom_id res chain seq x y z
N MET A 1 14.76 -20.76 27.18
CA MET A 1 16.07 -20.27 26.69
C MET A 1 16.13 -20.11 25.16
N GLN A 2 15.00 -20.02 24.44
CA GLN A 2 14.96 -20.03 22.96
C GLN A 2 14.49 -18.71 22.31
N PHE A 3 14.41 -17.61 23.07
CA PHE A 3 14.10 -16.27 22.53
C PHE A 3 15.35 -15.42 22.23
N ASN A 4 16.56 -15.90 22.55
CA ASN A 4 17.80 -15.12 22.40
C ASN A 4 18.52 -15.31 21.06
N GLN A 5 18.16 -16.28 20.22
CA GLN A 5 18.88 -16.52 18.96
C GLN A 5 18.38 -15.69 17.76
N LEU A 6 17.20 -15.05 17.86
CA LEU A 6 16.75 -14.05 16.88
C LEU A 6 17.26 -12.63 17.19
N GLN A 7 17.95 -12.41 18.32
CA GLN A 7 18.57 -11.12 18.64
C GLN A 7 19.88 -10.89 17.88
N HIS A 8 20.51 -11.94 17.34
CA HIS A 8 21.78 -11.84 16.62
C HIS A 8 21.58 -11.74 15.11
N ALA A 9 20.94 -10.64 14.66
CA ALA A 9 21.11 -10.02 13.34
C ALA A 9 20.14 -8.83 13.11
N VAL A 10 19.64 -8.18 14.16
CA VAL A 10 18.99 -6.86 13.99
C VAL A 10 20.12 -5.85 13.82
N ALA A 11 20.42 -5.49 12.58
CA ALA A 11 21.26 -4.33 12.35
C ALA A 11 20.51 -3.11 12.90
N VAL A 12 21.10 -2.39 13.87
CA VAL A 12 20.66 -1.05 14.28
C VAL A 12 21.03 -0.06 13.17
N ARG A 13 20.47 -0.28 11.98
CA ARG A 13 20.56 0.62 10.85
C ARG A 13 19.20 1.28 10.72
N ARG A 14 19.17 2.60 10.93
CA ARG A 14 17.98 3.41 10.63
C ARG A 14 17.69 3.26 9.14
N VAL A 15 16.46 2.88 8.82
CA VAL A 15 15.98 2.82 7.44
C VAL A 15 15.02 3.97 7.23
N CYS A 16 15.25 4.70 6.15
CA CYS A 16 14.28 5.64 5.61
C CYS A 16 13.53 4.93 4.49
N TRP A 17 12.23 4.84 4.62
CA TRP A 17 11.35 4.19 3.65
C TRP A 17 10.38 5.23 3.09
N LYS A 18 10.48 5.53 1.80
CA LYS A 18 9.72 6.60 1.15
C LYS A 18 8.40 6.05 0.60
N LEU A 19 7.30 6.62 1.06
CA LEU A 19 5.94 6.26 0.63
C LEU A 19 5.37 7.38 -0.25
N HIS A 20 4.65 7.01 -1.30
CA HIS A 20 3.84 7.94 -2.09
C HIS A 20 2.37 7.51 -1.98
N ILE A 21 1.57 8.30 -1.27
CA ILE A 21 0.15 8.04 -1.03
C ILE A 21 -0.67 8.96 -1.92
N ILE A 22 -1.62 8.39 -2.66
CA ILE A 22 -2.52 9.10 -3.57
C ILE A 22 -3.96 8.77 -3.16
N THR A 23 -4.82 9.79 -3.09
CA THR A 23 -6.27 9.63 -2.97
C THR A 23 -6.97 10.36 -4.11
N TRP A 24 -7.95 9.72 -4.73
CA TRP A 24 -8.74 10.35 -5.79
C TRP A 24 -10.15 9.77 -5.90
N ASN A 25 -11.16 10.59 -5.68
CA ASN A 25 -12.52 10.28 -6.09
C ASN A 25 -12.62 10.45 -7.62
N VAL A 26 -12.76 9.35 -8.35
CA VAL A 26 -12.70 9.36 -9.81
C VAL A 26 -14.06 9.61 -10.46
N GLY A 27 -15.14 9.80 -9.69
CA GLY A 27 -16.46 10.17 -10.23
C GLY A 27 -16.98 9.20 -11.31
N SER A 28 -16.68 7.91 -11.19
CA SER A 28 -16.93 6.86 -12.20
C SER A 28 -16.20 7.01 -13.54
N ALA A 29 -15.24 7.93 -13.64
CA ALA A 29 -14.40 8.08 -14.83
C ALA A 29 -13.48 6.87 -15.05
N THR A 30 -13.13 6.65 -16.31
CA THR A 30 -12.04 5.76 -16.70
C THR A 30 -10.70 6.44 -16.43
N PRO A 31 -9.61 5.68 -16.20
CA PRO A 31 -8.28 6.27 -16.04
C PRO A 31 -7.89 7.09 -17.29
N PRO A 32 -7.21 8.24 -17.13
CA PRO A 32 -6.62 8.96 -18.25
C PRO A 32 -5.42 8.17 -18.81
N ASP A 33 -5.07 8.44 -20.07
CA ASP A 33 -3.98 7.74 -20.77
C ASP A 33 -2.63 7.92 -20.06
N ASP A 34 -2.41 9.06 -19.40
CA ASP A 34 -1.18 9.40 -18.71
C ASP A 34 -1.39 9.80 -17.24
N ILE A 35 -0.97 8.93 -16.32
CA ILE A 35 -0.91 9.18 -14.87
C ILE A 35 0.53 9.37 -14.36
N THR A 36 1.50 9.53 -15.26
CA THR A 36 2.94 9.55 -14.94
C THR A 36 3.30 10.71 -14.00
N SER A 37 2.70 11.89 -14.20
CA SER A 37 2.87 13.06 -13.33
C SER A 37 2.26 12.85 -11.94
N LEU A 38 1.05 12.27 -11.86
CA LEU A 38 0.40 11.90 -10.60
C LEU A 38 1.27 10.93 -9.78
N LEU A 39 1.84 9.92 -10.44
CA LEU A 39 2.76 8.97 -9.83
C LEU A 39 4.14 9.59 -9.53
N GLY A 40 4.46 10.77 -10.06
CA GLY A 40 5.77 11.40 -9.86
C GLY A 40 6.91 10.66 -10.56
N LEU A 41 6.64 9.97 -11.66
CA LEU A 41 7.64 9.19 -12.40
C LEU A 41 8.51 10.05 -13.34
N ASN A 42 8.04 11.25 -13.71
CA ASN A 42 8.76 12.21 -14.56
C ASN A 42 9.89 12.94 -13.81
N VAL A 43 9.82 12.97 -12.48
CA VAL A 43 10.79 13.66 -11.64
C VAL A 43 11.82 12.60 -11.24
N GLY A 44 13.10 12.87 -11.47
CA GLY A 44 14.21 11.93 -11.24
C GLY A 44 14.47 11.57 -9.77
N ASP A 45 13.49 11.75 -8.89
CA ASP A 45 13.54 11.46 -7.46
C ASP A 45 13.07 10.03 -7.14
N GLY A 46 13.45 9.08 -8.02
CA GLY A 46 13.13 7.64 -8.13
C GLY A 46 13.43 6.76 -6.91
N ASN A 47 13.34 7.31 -5.72
CA ASN A 47 13.54 6.69 -4.41
C ASN A 47 12.23 6.32 -3.72
N THR A 48 11.06 6.38 -4.38
CA THR A 48 9.81 5.92 -3.74
C THR A 48 9.89 4.41 -3.57
N ASP A 49 9.71 3.91 -2.36
CA ASP A 49 9.81 2.49 -2.09
C ASP A 49 8.46 1.76 -2.25
N MET A 50 7.37 2.48 -1.96
CA MET A 50 6.01 1.95 -2.00
C MET A 50 5.00 3.03 -2.41
N TYR A 51 4.08 2.65 -3.29
CA TYR A 51 2.93 3.44 -3.67
C TYR A 51 1.67 2.89 -3.01
N ILE A 52 0.84 3.79 -2.51
CA ILE A 52 -0.46 3.48 -1.94
C ILE A 52 -1.48 4.36 -2.66
N ILE A 53 -2.39 3.74 -3.41
CA ILE A 53 -3.36 4.45 -4.26
C ILE A 53 -4.75 4.08 -3.78
N GLY A 54 -5.46 5.06 -3.21
CA GLY A 54 -6.86 4.95 -2.82
C GLY A 54 -7.75 5.69 -3.79
N LEU A 55 -8.69 4.98 -4.40
CA LEU A 55 -9.69 5.56 -5.29
C LEU A 55 -11.08 5.40 -4.69
N GLN A 56 -11.96 6.37 -4.99
CA GLN A 56 -13.38 6.32 -4.65
C GLN A 56 -14.22 6.53 -5.92
N GLU A 57 -15.46 6.05 -5.90
CA GLU A 57 -16.35 6.05 -7.07
C GLU A 57 -15.76 5.40 -8.33
N VAL A 58 -14.86 4.42 -8.19
CA VAL A 58 -14.42 3.61 -9.33
C VAL A 58 -15.63 2.88 -9.93
N ASN A 59 -15.78 2.96 -11.26
CA ASN A 59 -16.87 2.31 -11.95
C ASN A 59 -16.91 0.80 -11.62
N SER A 60 -18.05 0.34 -11.12
CA SER A 60 -18.28 -1.04 -10.66
C SER A 60 -18.85 -1.96 -11.73
N MET A 61 -19.11 -1.45 -12.94
CA MET A 61 -19.53 -2.28 -14.06
C MET A 61 -18.37 -3.15 -14.53
N ILE A 62 -18.37 -4.40 -14.08
CA ILE A 62 -17.58 -5.49 -14.67
C ILE A 62 -17.97 -5.56 -16.14
N ASN A 63 -17.03 -5.31 -17.05
CA ASN A 63 -17.23 -5.58 -18.46
C ASN A 63 -17.57 -7.06 -18.61
N LYS A 64 -18.84 -7.38 -18.87
CA LYS A 64 -19.37 -8.76 -19.05
C LYS A 64 -18.74 -9.53 -20.23
N ARG A 65 -17.69 -9.00 -20.89
CA ARG A 65 -17.23 -9.46 -22.20
C ARG A 65 -15.96 -10.31 -22.23
N LEU A 66 -15.21 -10.53 -21.15
CA LEU A 66 -14.15 -11.55 -21.14
C LEU A 66 -14.02 -12.20 -19.76
N LYS A 67 -14.19 -13.52 -19.70
CA LYS A 67 -14.16 -14.31 -18.47
C LYS A 67 -12.78 -14.90 -18.10
N ASP A 68 -11.75 -14.69 -18.93
CA ASP A 68 -10.50 -15.47 -18.81
C ASP A 68 -9.20 -14.63 -18.68
N VAL A 69 -9.29 -13.30 -18.59
CA VAL A 69 -8.14 -12.45 -18.23
C VAL A 69 -8.47 -11.77 -16.91
N LEU A 70 -7.69 -12.09 -15.89
CA LEU A 70 -7.77 -11.64 -14.48
C LEU A 70 -8.67 -10.41 -14.29
N PHE A 71 -9.76 -10.56 -13.53
CA PHE A 71 -10.76 -9.55 -13.13
C PHE A 71 -10.14 -8.29 -12.47
N THR A 72 -9.39 -7.54 -13.24
CA THR A 72 -8.64 -6.37 -12.79
C THR A 72 -9.34 -5.16 -13.40
N ASP A 73 -9.67 -4.19 -12.57
CA ASP A 73 -10.28 -2.96 -13.08
C ASP A 73 -9.26 -2.13 -13.86
N GLN A 74 -9.73 -1.28 -14.76
CA GLN A 74 -8.87 -0.48 -15.64
C GLN A 74 -7.89 0.40 -14.87
N TRP A 75 -8.27 0.87 -13.67
CA TRP A 75 -7.36 1.68 -12.85
C TRP A 75 -6.18 0.86 -12.33
N SER A 76 -6.46 -0.34 -11.84
CA SER A 76 -5.43 -1.32 -11.45
C SER A 76 -4.50 -1.66 -12.61
N GLU A 77 -5.04 -1.89 -13.81
CA GLU A 77 -4.26 -2.19 -15.03
C GLU A 77 -3.32 -1.03 -15.39
N VAL A 78 -3.84 0.20 -15.50
CA VAL A 78 -3.04 1.38 -15.85
C VAL A 78 -1.96 1.64 -14.80
N CYS A 79 -2.27 1.48 -13.50
CA CYS A 79 -1.27 1.62 -12.43
C CYS A 79 -0.16 0.56 -12.55
N MET A 80 -0.52 -0.71 -12.77
CA MET A 80 0.45 -1.79 -12.98
C MET A 80 1.33 -1.55 -14.21
N GLU A 81 0.76 -1.11 -15.32
CA GLU A 81 1.50 -0.80 -16.55
C GLU A 81 2.47 0.36 -16.41
N ARG A 82 2.10 1.40 -15.66
CA ARG A 82 2.98 2.56 -15.44
C ARG A 82 4.06 2.31 -14.39
N LEU A 83 3.78 1.49 -13.38
CA LEU A 83 4.71 1.25 -12.27
C LEU A 83 5.66 0.06 -12.52
N SER A 84 5.24 -1.00 -13.21
CA SER A 84 6.10 -2.18 -13.44
C SER A 84 7.42 -1.95 -14.18
N PRO A 85 7.54 -1.02 -15.16
CA PRO A 85 8.84 -0.70 -15.77
C PRO A 85 9.87 -0.15 -14.77
N PHE A 86 9.39 0.40 -13.65
CA PHE A 86 10.22 0.87 -12.55
C PHE A 86 10.39 -0.20 -11.47
N GLY A 87 10.06 -1.47 -11.73
CA GLY A 87 10.26 -2.58 -10.80
C GLY A 87 9.29 -2.61 -9.62
N TYR A 88 8.13 -1.98 -9.72
CA TYR A 88 7.08 -2.10 -8.72
C TYR A 88 6.13 -3.25 -9.05
N VAL A 89 5.72 -3.95 -8.00
CA VAL A 89 4.79 -5.08 -8.05
C VAL A 89 3.58 -4.74 -7.18
N LEU A 90 2.38 -5.04 -7.67
CA LEU A 90 1.14 -4.96 -6.89
C LEU A 90 1.18 -6.05 -5.80
N VAL A 91 1.37 -5.60 -4.56
CA VAL A 91 1.47 -6.45 -3.35
C VAL A 91 0.08 -6.93 -2.96
N THR A 92 -0.87 -6.01 -2.89
CA THR A 92 -2.27 -6.30 -2.55
C THR A 92 -3.20 -5.25 -3.13
N SER A 93 -4.44 -5.67 -3.38
CA SER A 93 -5.55 -4.81 -3.75
C SER A 93 -6.78 -5.18 -2.93
N GLN A 94 -7.55 -4.17 -2.51
CA GLN A 94 -8.83 -4.36 -1.83
C GLN A 94 -9.88 -3.48 -2.45
N ARG A 95 -11.04 -4.07 -2.76
CA ARG A 95 -12.15 -3.36 -3.41
C ARG A 95 -13.46 -3.54 -2.64
N MET A 96 -14.19 -2.44 -2.44
CA MET A 96 -15.56 -2.42 -1.95
C MET A 96 -16.41 -1.51 -2.84
N GLN A 97 -17.18 -2.11 -3.75
CA GLN A 97 -17.94 -1.40 -4.79
C GLN A 97 -17.06 -0.39 -5.57
N GLY A 98 -17.20 0.91 -5.30
CA GLY A 98 -16.42 1.98 -5.92
C GLY A 98 -15.19 2.41 -5.12
N LEU A 99 -14.96 1.88 -3.92
CA LEU A 99 -13.70 2.07 -3.19
C LEU A 99 -12.69 1.04 -3.66
N LEU A 100 -11.47 1.49 -3.97
CA LEU A 100 -10.36 0.64 -4.38
C LEU A 100 -9.09 1.10 -3.66
N LEU A 101 -8.36 0.17 -3.07
CA LEU A 101 -7.04 0.40 -2.49
C LEU A 101 -6.03 -0.50 -3.21
N LEU A 102 -4.95 0.10 -3.71
CA LEU A 102 -3.84 -0.59 -4.36
C LEU A 102 -2.55 -0.29 -3.61
N VAL A 103 -1.77 -1.33 -3.30
CA VAL A 103 -0.46 -1.19 -2.66
C VAL A 103 0.60 -1.81 -3.56
N PHE A 104 1.54 -0.99 -4.02
CA PHE A 104 2.66 -1.42 -4.84
C PHE A 104 3.97 -1.22 -4.10
N ALA A 105 4.90 -2.16 -4.19
CA ALA A 105 6.24 -2.01 -3.65
C ALA A 105 7.28 -2.39 -4.69
N LYS A 106 8.48 -1.82 -4.58
CA LYS A 106 9.62 -2.32 -5.35
C LYS A 106 9.79 -3.82 -5.08
N TYR A 107 10.04 -4.61 -6.13
CA TYR A 107 10.14 -6.05 -6.01
C TYR A 107 11.14 -6.47 -4.92
N PHE A 108 12.29 -5.77 -4.81
CA PHE A 108 13.31 -6.07 -3.79
C PHE A 108 12.85 -5.91 -2.33
N HIS A 109 11.72 -5.23 -2.08
CA HIS A 109 11.14 -5.11 -0.74
C HIS A 109 10.19 -6.26 -0.36
N LEU A 110 9.65 -6.99 -1.34
CA LEU A 110 8.59 -8.00 -1.11
C LEU A 110 8.93 -9.01 -0.01
N PRO A 111 10.15 -9.60 0.07
CA PRO A 111 10.50 -10.58 1.11
C PRO A 111 10.42 -10.07 2.56
N PHE A 112 10.33 -8.75 2.72
CA PHE A 112 10.28 -8.04 4.00
C PHE A 112 8.90 -7.44 4.30
N LEU A 113 7.94 -7.59 3.38
CA LEU A 113 6.53 -7.30 3.60
C LEU A 113 5.84 -8.59 4.01
N ARG A 114 5.32 -8.64 5.24
CA ARG A 114 4.81 -9.88 5.86
C ARG A 114 3.42 -9.69 6.44
N GLY A 115 2.66 -10.78 6.50
CA GLY A 115 1.33 -10.80 7.11
C GLY A 115 0.39 -9.79 6.45
N VAL A 116 0.40 -9.77 5.11
CA VAL A 116 -0.45 -8.87 4.32
C VAL A 116 -1.90 -9.34 4.47
N GLN A 117 -2.75 -8.44 4.97
CA GLN A 117 -4.17 -8.70 5.14
C GLN A 117 -4.97 -7.47 4.72
N THR A 118 -6.20 -7.67 4.31
CA THR A 118 -7.10 -6.61 3.89
C THR A 118 -8.43 -6.73 4.58
N GLU A 119 -9.03 -5.60 4.93
CA GLU A 119 -10.32 -5.54 5.60
C GLU A 119 -11.26 -4.55 4.91
N THR A 120 -12.55 -4.66 5.22
CA THR A 120 -13.57 -3.81 4.61
C THR A 120 -14.72 -3.57 5.57
N THR A 121 -15.14 -2.31 5.68
CA THR A 121 -16.32 -1.90 6.46
C THR A 121 -17.26 -1.14 5.57
N ARG A 122 -18.53 -1.57 5.54
CA ARG A 122 -19.62 -0.88 4.85
C ARG A 122 -20.32 0.03 5.83
N THR A 123 -20.57 1.27 5.44
CA THR A 123 -21.37 2.22 6.24
C THR A 123 -22.57 2.79 5.46
N GLY A 124 -22.60 2.61 4.13
CA GLY A 124 -23.71 3.06 3.29
C GLY A 124 -25.03 2.38 3.64
N LEU A 125 -26.12 3.15 3.67
CA LEU A 125 -27.46 2.69 4.08
C LEU A 125 -27.44 1.96 5.43
N GLY A 126 -26.73 2.48 6.45
CA GLY A 126 -26.63 1.82 7.76
C GLY A 126 -25.83 0.51 7.72
N GLY A 127 -24.87 0.41 6.80
CA GLY A 127 -23.98 -0.75 6.63
C GLY A 127 -24.45 -1.81 5.62
N TYR A 128 -25.66 -1.69 5.07
CA TYR A 128 -26.18 -2.62 4.07
C TYR A 128 -25.56 -2.46 2.69
N TRP A 129 -25.02 -1.28 2.36
CA TRP A 129 -24.49 -0.98 1.04
C TRP A 129 -23.05 -0.46 1.10
N GLY A 130 -22.19 -0.93 0.21
CA GLY A 130 -20.75 -0.67 0.21
C GLY A 130 -20.30 0.54 -0.62
N ASN A 131 -21.18 1.50 -0.91
CA ASN A 131 -20.79 2.73 -1.62
C ASN A 131 -20.10 3.76 -0.69
N LYS A 132 -20.15 3.52 0.62
CA LYS A 132 -19.54 4.30 1.70
C LYS A 132 -18.94 3.35 2.72
N GLY A 133 -17.90 3.82 3.40
CA GLY A 133 -17.16 3.07 4.41
C GLY A 133 -15.66 3.08 4.12
N GLY A 134 -14.95 2.02 4.49
CA GLY A 134 -13.49 1.95 4.37
C GLY A 134 -12.98 0.60 3.90
N VAL A 135 -11.89 0.62 3.16
CA VAL A 135 -11.07 -0.55 2.82
C VAL A 135 -9.66 -0.33 3.35
N SER A 136 -9.04 -1.37 3.86
CA SER A 136 -7.69 -1.27 4.39
C SER A 136 -6.79 -2.41 3.94
N ALA A 137 -5.49 -2.14 4.00
CA ALA A 137 -4.43 -3.11 3.83
C ALA A 137 -3.41 -2.90 4.95
N ARG A 138 -3.12 -3.96 5.70
CA ARG A 138 -2.05 -3.97 6.71
C ARG A 138 -0.95 -4.90 6.32
N MET A 139 0.25 -4.61 6.81
CA MET A 139 1.42 -5.47 6.71
C MET A 139 2.45 -5.14 7.79
N SER A 140 3.37 -6.07 8.01
CA SER A 140 4.64 -5.77 8.67
C SER A 140 5.69 -5.49 7.60
N ALA A 141 6.25 -4.28 7.59
CA ALA A 141 7.37 -3.91 6.74
C ALA A 141 8.64 -3.83 7.59
N PHE A 142 9.63 -4.67 7.29
CA PHE A 142 10.90 -4.73 8.04
C PHE A 142 10.73 -4.91 9.56
N GLY A 143 9.64 -5.57 9.99
CA GLY A 143 9.33 -5.81 11.39
C GLY A 143 8.53 -4.71 12.09
N HIS A 144 8.00 -3.72 11.36
CA HIS A 144 7.14 -2.64 11.86
C HIS A 144 5.74 -2.76 11.25
N THR A 145 4.69 -2.64 12.06
CA THR A 145 3.31 -2.82 11.57
C THR A 145 2.76 -1.52 11.02
N ILE A 146 2.19 -1.57 9.81
CA ILE A 146 1.65 -0.41 9.11
C ILE A 146 0.27 -0.77 8.57
N CYS A 147 -0.67 0.16 8.69
CA CYS A 147 -2.01 0.04 8.12
C CYS A 147 -2.30 1.23 7.21
N PHE A 148 -2.78 0.94 6.00
CA PHE A 148 -3.25 1.92 5.02
C PHE A 148 -4.75 1.77 4.89
N LEU A 149 -5.50 2.85 5.11
CA LEU A 149 -6.94 2.84 5.08
C LEU A 149 -7.44 3.91 4.11
N ASN A 150 -8.11 3.46 3.05
CA ASN A 150 -8.83 4.30 2.10
C ASN A 150 -10.32 4.29 2.46
N CYS A 151 -10.95 5.47 2.58
CA CYS A 151 -12.39 5.55 2.82
C CYS A 151 -13.13 6.51 1.88
N HIS A 152 -14.46 6.37 1.90
CA HIS A 152 -15.41 7.26 1.26
C HIS A 152 -16.52 7.52 2.27
N LEU A 153 -16.46 8.67 2.93
CA LEU A 153 -17.39 9.02 4.00
C LEU A 153 -18.64 9.73 3.47
N PRO A 154 -19.71 9.84 4.26
CA PRO A 154 -20.97 10.45 3.86
C PRO A 154 -20.80 11.88 3.34
N ALA A 155 -21.33 12.10 2.13
CA ALA A 155 -21.33 13.40 1.47
C ALA A 155 -22.32 14.37 2.13
N HIS A 156 -22.32 15.62 1.67
CA HIS A 156 -23.17 16.75 2.11
C HIS A 156 -22.70 17.45 3.40
N MET A 157 -23.07 18.73 3.52
CA MET A 157 -22.58 19.63 4.57
C MET A 157 -23.02 19.17 5.96
N GLU A 158 -24.27 18.71 6.04
CA GLU A 158 -25.03 18.43 7.25
C GLU A 158 -24.59 17.13 7.92
N ASN A 159 -23.90 16.25 7.20
CA ASN A 159 -23.56 14.90 7.67
C ASN A 159 -22.23 14.84 8.45
N SER A 160 -21.85 15.91 9.15
CA SER A 160 -20.58 15.95 9.90
C SER A 160 -20.55 14.94 11.04
N GLU A 161 -21.64 14.83 11.80
CA GLU A 161 -21.78 13.84 12.87
C GLU A 161 -21.75 12.41 12.31
N GLN A 162 -22.48 12.14 11.22
CA GLN A 162 -22.46 10.83 10.57
C GLN A 162 -21.06 10.45 10.06
N ARG A 163 -20.25 11.41 9.60
CA ARG A 163 -18.85 11.14 9.24
C ARG A 163 -18.04 10.64 10.44
N MET A 164 -18.31 11.15 11.64
CA MET A 164 -17.64 10.70 12.88
C MET A 164 -18.11 9.32 13.32
N GLU A 165 -19.41 9.05 13.25
CA GLU A 165 -19.94 7.70 13.48
C GLU A 165 -19.34 6.68 12.52
N ASP A 166 -19.24 7.02 11.22
CA ASP A 166 -18.64 6.15 10.20
C ASP A 166 -17.14 5.94 10.46
N PHE A 167 -16.42 6.99 10.88
CA PHE A 167 -15.00 6.91 11.22
C PHE A 167 -14.77 5.96 12.39
N GLU A 168 -15.56 6.10 13.47
CA GLU A 168 -15.51 5.22 14.64
C GLU A 168 -15.90 3.78 14.27
N SER A 169 -16.97 3.61 13.49
CA SER A 169 -17.46 2.30 13.04
C SER A 169 -16.39 1.54 12.24
N ILE A 170 -15.68 2.22 11.34
CA ILE A 170 -14.55 1.62 10.59
C ILE A 170 -13.44 1.18 11.56
N LEU A 171 -13.06 2.01 12.54
CA LEU A 171 -12.02 1.68 13.51
C LEU A 171 -12.37 0.48 14.39
N GLN A 172 -13.64 0.39 14.81
CA GLN A 172 -14.12 -0.69 15.67
C GLN A 172 -14.28 -2.02 14.91
N GLN A 173 -14.80 -1.97 13.68
CA GLN A 173 -15.13 -3.18 12.93
C GLN A 173 -13.94 -3.84 12.24
N GLN A 174 -12.95 -3.06 11.78
CA GLN A 174 -11.78 -3.65 11.09
C GLN A 174 -10.80 -4.25 12.09
N GLN A 175 -10.77 -5.59 12.11
CA GLN A 175 -9.90 -6.40 12.95
C GLN A 175 -9.12 -7.35 12.06
N PHE A 176 -7.82 -7.45 12.32
CA PHE A 176 -6.89 -8.28 11.56
C PHE A 176 -6.48 -9.52 12.34
N GLU A 177 -6.19 -10.60 11.62
CA GLU A 177 -5.76 -11.86 12.21
C GLU A 177 -4.30 -11.80 12.71
N GLY A 178 -4.03 -12.44 13.86
CA GLY A 178 -2.69 -12.64 14.39
C GLY A 178 -2.51 -12.20 15.83
N GLN A 179 -1.26 -12.20 16.30
CA GLN A 179 -0.92 -11.91 17.70
C GLN A 179 -0.52 -10.45 17.96
N ALA A 180 -0.30 -9.66 16.92
CA ALA A 180 0.13 -8.27 17.01
C ALA A 180 -0.66 -7.40 16.03
N ALA A 181 -0.99 -6.18 16.47
CA ALA A 181 -1.74 -5.18 15.71
C ALA A 181 -3.07 -5.73 15.14
N ILE A 182 -3.99 -6.10 16.06
CA ILE A 182 -5.30 -6.66 15.71
C ILE A 182 -6.23 -5.54 15.26
N GLY A 183 -6.36 -4.45 16.02
CA GLY A 183 -7.12 -3.28 15.61
C GLY A 183 -6.31 -2.34 14.70
N VAL A 184 -7.01 -1.47 13.97
CA VAL A 184 -6.37 -0.46 13.11
C VAL A 184 -5.38 0.40 13.91
N LEU A 185 -5.80 0.93 15.07
CA LEU A 185 -4.98 1.84 15.90
C LEU A 185 -3.82 1.16 16.65
N ASP A 186 -3.74 -0.17 16.62
CA ASP A 186 -2.66 -0.96 17.26
C ASP A 186 -1.38 -1.01 16.40
N HIS A 187 -1.46 -0.60 15.13
CA HIS A 187 -0.32 -0.56 14.21
C HIS A 187 0.65 0.56 14.59
N ASP A 188 1.95 0.35 14.35
CA ASP A 188 2.98 1.35 14.66
C ASP A 188 2.74 2.66 13.90
N VAL A 189 2.28 2.54 12.63
CA VAL A 189 1.87 3.67 11.80
C VAL A 189 0.54 3.34 11.12
N VAL A 190 -0.42 4.27 11.19
CA VAL A 190 -1.67 4.22 10.44
C VAL A 190 -1.69 5.40 9.47
N PHE A 191 -1.96 5.14 8.20
CA PHE A 191 -2.33 6.17 7.23
C PHE A 191 -3.81 6.05 6.94
N TRP A 192 -4.54 7.15 7.12
CA TRP A 192 -5.97 7.23 6.85
C TRP A 192 -6.20 8.31 5.80
N PHE A 193 -6.76 7.92 4.66
CA PHE A 193 -6.95 8.81 3.53
C PHE A 193 -8.21 8.44 2.76
N GLY A 194 -8.62 9.31 1.84
CA GLY A 194 -9.82 9.06 1.06
C GLY A 194 -10.55 10.33 0.67
N ASP A 195 -11.77 10.14 0.18
CA ASP A 195 -12.79 11.18 0.15
C ASP A 195 -13.49 11.19 1.51
N LEU A 196 -12.94 11.99 2.43
CA LEU A 196 -13.48 12.15 3.78
C LEU A 196 -14.73 13.04 3.78
N ASN A 197 -15.03 13.70 2.67
CA ASN A 197 -16.26 14.47 2.45
C ASN A 197 -16.55 15.62 3.43
N PHE A 198 -15.57 16.04 4.25
CA PHE A 198 -15.70 17.24 5.09
C PHE A 198 -15.78 18.51 4.26
N ARG A 199 -16.51 19.50 4.79
CA ARG A 199 -16.89 20.72 4.08
C ARG A 199 -16.43 21.96 4.84
N ILE A 200 -16.53 23.11 4.16
CA ILE A 200 -16.31 24.43 4.77
C ILE A 200 -17.64 24.93 5.33
N ASP A 201 -17.71 25.00 6.66
CA ASP A 201 -18.88 25.46 7.39
C ASP A 201 -18.96 26.99 7.47
N ASP A 202 -20.10 27.53 7.89
CA ASP A 202 -20.27 28.90 8.40
C ASP A 202 -19.65 30.04 7.53
N LEU A 203 -19.63 29.84 6.20
CA LEU A 203 -19.17 30.82 5.22
C LEU A 203 -20.02 30.75 3.95
N ASP A 204 -20.44 31.90 3.42
CA ASP A 204 -21.19 31.94 2.17
C ASP A 204 -20.32 31.57 0.97
N MET A 205 -20.98 31.04 -0.08
CA MET A 205 -20.34 30.67 -1.34
C MET A 205 -19.45 31.78 -1.92
N GLN A 206 -19.93 33.03 -1.92
CA GLN A 206 -19.19 34.16 -2.48
C GLN A 206 -17.93 34.47 -1.66
N VAL A 207 -17.99 34.33 -0.33
CA VAL A 207 -16.85 34.51 0.56
C VAL A 207 -15.82 33.41 0.30
N VAL A 208 -16.26 32.16 0.17
CA VAL A 208 -15.36 31.04 -0.15
C VAL A 208 -14.66 31.24 -1.49
N LYS A 209 -15.40 31.58 -2.56
CA LYS A 209 -14.81 31.83 -3.88
C LYS A 209 -13.80 32.98 -3.83
N SER A 210 -14.17 34.11 -3.21
CA SER A 210 -13.28 35.26 -3.03
C SER A 210 -12.02 34.90 -2.25
N ALA A 211 -12.13 34.10 -1.19
CA ALA A 211 -10.98 33.65 -0.42
C ALA A 211 -10.05 32.76 -1.25
N ILE A 212 -10.61 31.87 -2.08
CA ILE A 212 -9.83 31.02 -3.01
C ILE A 212 -9.09 31.89 -4.04
N ASP A 213 -9.79 32.81 -4.70
CA ASP A 213 -9.22 33.69 -5.72
C ASP A 213 -8.08 34.57 -5.19
N ASN A 214 -8.11 34.88 -3.89
CA ASN A 214 -7.10 35.67 -3.20
C ASN A 214 -6.08 34.82 -2.41
N ASN A 215 -6.07 33.49 -2.58
CA ASN A 215 -5.20 32.55 -1.85
C ASN A 215 -5.27 32.66 -0.31
N LYS A 216 -6.42 33.05 0.24
CA LYS A 216 -6.67 33.19 1.69
C LYS A 216 -7.15 31.89 2.31
N PHE A 217 -6.40 30.80 2.11
CA PHE A 217 -6.82 29.47 2.57
C PHE A 217 -6.91 29.34 4.09
N SER A 218 -6.08 30.06 4.86
CA SER A 218 -6.10 30.00 6.33
C SER A 218 -7.48 30.28 6.91
N MET A 219 -8.17 31.30 6.39
CA MET A 219 -9.53 31.67 6.80
C MET A 219 -10.55 30.55 6.55
N LEU A 220 -10.37 29.81 5.44
CA LEU A 220 -11.25 28.70 5.10
C LEU A 220 -10.95 27.47 5.96
N LEU A 221 -9.69 27.24 6.30
CA LEU A 221 -9.24 26.12 7.11
C LEU A 221 -9.69 26.23 8.57
N GLU A 222 -9.90 27.44 9.09
CA GLU A 222 -10.55 27.69 10.40
C GLU A 222 -12.01 27.23 10.42
N LYS A 223 -12.64 27.11 9.26
CA LYS A 223 -14.03 26.68 9.07
C LYS A 223 -14.14 25.31 8.41
N ASP A 224 -13.02 24.61 8.22
CA ASP A 224 -12.98 23.26 7.69
C ASP A 224 -13.45 22.27 8.77
N GLN A 225 -14.51 21.51 8.48
CA GLN A 225 -15.13 20.62 9.46
C GLN A 225 -14.17 19.55 10.00
N LEU A 226 -13.20 19.07 9.21
CA LEU A 226 -12.20 18.12 9.71
C LEU A 226 -11.24 18.77 10.71
N ASN A 227 -10.77 19.99 10.42
CA ASN A 227 -9.91 20.71 11.36
C ASN A 227 -10.63 21.01 12.66
N MET A 228 -11.88 21.47 12.59
CA MET A 228 -12.71 21.67 13.80
C MET A 228 -12.92 20.35 14.57
N ALA A 229 -13.20 19.25 13.85
CA ALA A 229 -13.40 17.94 14.46
C ALA A 229 -12.14 17.40 15.14
N LYS A 230 -10.93 17.68 14.65
CA LYS A 230 -9.68 17.25 15.32
C LYS A 230 -9.52 17.84 16.72
N ASP A 231 -10.13 19.00 16.98
CA ASP A 231 -10.07 19.67 18.29
C ASP A 231 -11.16 19.16 19.24
N SER A 232 -12.29 18.67 18.73
CA SER A 232 -13.45 18.25 19.53
C SER A 232 -13.64 16.73 19.66
N GLU A 233 -13.24 15.96 18.64
CA GLU A 233 -13.55 14.54 18.51
C GLU A 233 -12.41 13.65 18.97
N THR A 234 -12.63 12.91 20.05
CA THR A 234 -11.63 11.99 20.63
C THR A 234 -11.20 10.87 19.67
N VAL A 235 -12.08 10.46 18.75
CA VAL A 235 -11.76 9.41 17.75
C VAL A 235 -10.64 9.84 16.79
N LEU A 236 -10.42 11.14 16.62
CA LEU A 236 -9.35 11.71 15.79
C LEU A 236 -8.05 11.96 16.58
N GLU A 237 -8.00 11.63 17.87
CA GLU A 237 -6.84 11.89 18.71
C GLU A 237 -5.57 11.18 18.19
N GLY A 238 -4.51 11.98 18.03
CA GLY A 238 -3.21 11.53 17.54
C GLY A 238 -3.09 11.43 16.01
N PHE A 239 -4.17 11.61 15.26
CA PHE A 239 -4.09 11.81 13.81
C PHE A 239 -3.50 13.18 13.49
N GLN A 240 -2.56 13.20 12.57
CA GLN A 240 -1.85 14.36 12.08
C GLN A 240 -2.12 14.54 10.59
N GLU A 241 -2.03 15.79 10.14
CA GLU A 241 -2.14 16.16 8.73
C GLU A 241 -1.22 17.34 8.45
N GLY A 242 -0.61 17.37 7.26
CA GLY A 242 0.23 18.48 6.85
C GLY A 242 -0.57 19.73 6.50
N PRO A 243 0.11 20.88 6.38
CA PRO A 243 -0.54 22.11 5.96
C PRO A 243 -1.10 21.99 4.54
N LEU A 244 -2.38 22.29 4.37
CA LEU A 244 -3.04 22.41 3.08
C LEU A 244 -2.63 23.72 2.41
N LYS A 245 -1.73 23.63 1.42
CA LYS A 245 -1.20 24.76 0.64
C LYS A 245 -1.73 24.83 -0.79
N PHE A 246 -2.83 24.12 -1.05
CA PHE A 246 -3.47 24.00 -2.36
C PHE A 246 -4.97 24.30 -2.23
N PRO A 247 -5.65 24.74 -3.30
CA PRO A 247 -7.06 25.10 -3.24
C PRO A 247 -7.96 23.88 -2.99
N PRO A 248 -9.24 24.10 -2.60
CA PRO A 248 -10.21 23.02 -2.42
C PRO A 248 -10.31 22.07 -3.62
N THR A 249 -10.40 20.76 -3.36
CA THR A 249 -10.30 19.69 -4.36
C THR A 249 -11.64 19.26 -4.95
N TYR A 250 -12.74 19.80 -4.42
CA TYR A 250 -14.12 19.57 -4.83
C TYR A 250 -14.91 20.87 -4.77
N LYS A 251 -15.96 21.13 -5.54
CA LYS A 251 -16.46 20.37 -6.69
C LYS A 251 -16.16 21.14 -7.98
N PHE A 252 -15.64 20.46 -8.99
CA PHE A 252 -15.35 21.03 -10.30
C PHE A 252 -16.39 20.63 -11.35
N ASP A 253 -16.52 21.45 -12.40
CA ASP A 253 -17.15 21.02 -13.63
C ASP A 253 -16.18 20.08 -14.37
N VAL A 254 -16.62 18.86 -14.65
CA VAL A 254 -15.81 17.82 -15.32
C VAL A 254 -15.25 18.35 -16.63
N GLY A 255 -13.97 18.08 -16.86
CA GLY A 255 -13.20 18.57 -18.01
C GLY A 255 -12.56 19.95 -17.80
N THR A 256 -12.71 20.57 -16.62
CA THR A 256 -12.21 21.93 -16.35
C THR A 256 -11.56 22.08 -14.96
N ASP A 257 -11.02 23.27 -14.70
CA ASP A 257 -10.62 23.76 -13.37
C ASP A 257 -11.63 24.78 -12.80
N THR A 258 -12.84 24.85 -13.38
CA THR A 258 -13.89 25.75 -12.90
C THR A 258 -14.71 25.07 -11.82
N TYR A 259 -14.87 25.73 -10.67
CA TYR A 259 -15.74 25.24 -9.60
C TYR A 259 -17.22 25.27 -10.00
N ASP A 260 -17.96 24.24 -9.58
CA ASP A 260 -19.35 23.88 -9.90
C ASP A 260 -20.22 25.07 -10.35
N THR A 261 -20.53 25.12 -11.65
CA THR A 261 -21.45 26.10 -12.25
C THR A 261 -22.88 25.56 -12.37
N SER A 262 -23.12 24.31 -11.97
CA SER A 262 -24.46 23.71 -12.01
C SER A 262 -25.45 24.44 -11.12
N GLY A 263 -26.75 24.18 -11.33
CA GLY A 263 -27.81 24.75 -10.49
C GLY A 263 -27.71 24.40 -9.00
N LYS A 264 -26.98 23.33 -8.64
CA LYS A 264 -26.77 22.92 -7.24
C LYS A 264 -25.70 23.76 -6.53
N LYS A 265 -24.79 24.41 -7.27
CA LYS A 265 -23.72 25.31 -6.79
C LYS A 265 -23.09 24.81 -5.49
N ARG A 266 -22.45 23.64 -5.52
CA ARG A 266 -21.79 23.08 -4.33
C ARG A 266 -20.59 23.95 -3.94
N LYS A 267 -20.53 24.32 -2.66
CA LYS A 267 -19.43 25.10 -2.10
C LYS A 267 -18.12 24.33 -2.25
N PRO A 268 -17.03 24.97 -2.72
CA PRO A 268 -15.73 24.33 -2.74
C PRO A 268 -15.33 23.81 -1.35
N ALA A 269 -14.69 22.63 -1.29
CA ALA A 269 -14.22 22.01 -0.05
C ALA A 269 -12.99 21.10 -0.25
N TRP A 270 -12.18 20.92 0.79
CA TRP A 270 -11.13 19.90 0.84
C TRP A 270 -11.73 18.58 1.34
N THR A 271 -12.36 17.86 0.42
CA THR A 271 -12.95 16.55 0.69
C THR A 271 -11.91 15.43 0.71
N ASP A 272 -10.85 15.58 -0.08
CA ASP A 272 -9.83 14.56 -0.31
C ASP A 272 -8.61 14.78 0.59
N ARG A 273 -8.39 13.90 1.58
CA ARG A 273 -7.47 14.14 2.71
C ARG A 273 -6.53 12.97 2.95
N ILE A 274 -5.36 13.25 3.52
CA ILE A 274 -4.36 12.24 3.88
C ILE A 274 -3.83 12.54 5.28
N LEU A 275 -4.23 11.71 6.24
CA LEU A 275 -3.81 11.77 7.64
C LEU A 275 -2.89 10.60 7.98
N TRP A 276 -2.11 10.76 9.05
CA TRP A 276 -1.36 9.66 9.64
C TRP A 276 -1.41 9.70 11.16
N ARG A 277 -1.21 8.56 11.80
CA ARG A 277 -1.12 8.42 13.26
C ARG A 277 0.03 7.47 13.60
N LEU A 278 0.81 7.86 14.61
CA LEU A 278 1.78 6.97 15.24
C LEU A 278 1.14 6.33 16.46
N ARG A 279 1.46 5.06 16.74
CA ARG A 279 1.03 4.43 18.00
C ARG A 279 1.60 5.21 19.19
N ALA A 280 0.75 5.53 20.15
CA ALA A 280 1.18 6.14 21.41
C ALA A 280 2.15 5.21 22.14
N THR A 281 3.36 5.69 22.43
CA THR A 281 4.30 4.98 23.29
C THR A 281 3.84 5.12 24.73
N ALA A 282 3.63 4.02 25.45
CA ALA A 282 3.40 4.11 26.89
C ALA A 282 4.56 4.86 27.55
N THR A 283 4.28 5.96 28.22
CA THR A 283 5.28 6.75 28.96
C THR A 283 5.96 5.82 29.98
N ALA A 284 7.30 5.89 30.03
CA ALA A 284 8.16 5.05 30.87
C ALA A 284 7.93 5.18 32.40
N GLY A 285 6.87 5.87 32.85
CA GLY A 285 6.51 6.06 34.25
C GLY A 285 5.52 5.03 34.82
N ALA A 286 4.86 4.22 34.01
CA ALA A 286 3.86 3.25 34.48
C ALA A 286 4.38 1.80 34.63
N ALA A 287 5.61 1.51 34.19
CA ALA A 287 6.17 0.17 34.13
C ALA A 287 6.96 -0.27 35.39
N VAL A 288 6.68 0.32 36.55
CA VAL A 288 7.22 -0.14 37.85
C VAL A 288 6.12 -0.77 38.70
N SER A 289 5.36 -1.70 38.13
CA SER A 289 4.79 -2.77 38.94
C SER A 289 4.49 -3.98 38.06
N THR A 290 4.92 -5.14 38.54
CA THR A 290 4.72 -6.50 37.97
C THR A 290 5.71 -6.95 36.88
N GLY A 291 6.64 -7.81 37.31
CA GLY A 291 7.63 -8.49 36.47
C GLY A 291 7.01 -9.50 35.51
N LYS A 292 6.50 -9.02 34.37
CA LYS A 292 6.17 -9.83 33.20
C LYS A 292 6.96 -9.35 31.98
N ARG A 293 7.36 -10.33 31.16
CA ARG A 293 8.22 -10.27 29.96
C ARG A 293 8.17 -8.93 29.21
N CYS A 294 9.35 -8.44 28.82
CA CYS A 294 9.52 -7.28 27.95
C CYS A 294 8.71 -7.49 26.66
N SER A 295 7.59 -6.77 26.53
CA SER A 295 6.72 -6.78 25.36
C SER A 295 7.42 -6.06 24.20
N ILE A 296 7.24 -6.58 22.97
CA ILE A 296 7.70 -5.95 21.72
C ILE A 296 7.17 -4.51 21.57
N SER A 297 6.11 -4.13 22.28
CA SER A 297 5.60 -2.76 22.35
C SER A 297 6.63 -1.73 22.84
N ALA A 298 7.68 -2.12 23.58
CA ALA A 298 8.73 -1.21 24.00
C ALA A 298 9.70 -0.83 22.86
N LEU A 299 9.84 -1.67 21.82
CA LEU A 299 10.79 -1.48 20.71
C LEU A 299 10.27 -0.59 19.58
N THR A 300 8.98 -0.28 19.55
CA THR A 300 8.37 0.58 18.53
C THR A 300 8.48 2.07 18.89
N SER A 301 9.04 2.36 20.06
CA SER A 301 9.36 3.71 20.54
C SER A 301 10.51 4.28 19.72
N GLY A 302 10.22 4.75 18.51
CA GLY A 302 11.23 5.41 17.68
C GLY A 302 10.88 5.57 16.21
N THR A 303 9.78 5.01 15.72
CA THR A 303 9.33 5.26 14.34
C THR A 303 8.98 6.74 14.19
N LYS A 304 9.57 7.39 13.18
CA LYS A 304 9.25 8.77 12.84
C LYS A 304 8.61 8.83 11.46
N VAL A 305 7.60 9.67 11.31
CA VAL A 305 6.96 9.98 10.02
C VAL A 305 7.34 11.42 9.68
N THR A 306 7.86 11.64 8.48
CA THR A 306 8.08 12.99 7.93
C THR A 306 7.30 13.12 6.64
N GLN A 307 6.42 14.10 6.56
CA GLN A 307 5.71 14.45 5.33
C GLN A 307 6.52 15.51 4.57
N HIS A 308 6.85 15.22 3.30
CA HIS A 308 7.67 16.11 2.47
C HIS A 308 6.83 16.97 1.53
N TYR A 309 5.83 16.35 0.90
CA TYR A 309 4.95 16.99 -0.05
C TYR A 309 3.51 16.66 0.29
N TYR A 310 2.62 17.64 0.13
CA TYR A 310 1.18 17.44 0.20
C TYR A 310 0.52 18.39 -0.80
N ARG A 311 -0.04 17.83 -1.88
CA ARG A 311 -0.47 18.60 -3.06
C ARG A 311 -1.71 18.02 -3.72
N SER A 312 -2.49 18.89 -4.36
CA SER A 312 -3.46 18.50 -5.39
C SER A 312 -2.84 18.56 -6.78
N HIS A 313 -3.39 17.79 -7.71
CA HIS A 313 -2.97 17.75 -9.12
C HIS A 313 -4.09 18.30 -10.01
N MET A 314 -4.03 19.60 -10.29
CA MET A 314 -5.09 20.33 -10.99
C MET A 314 -5.21 19.95 -12.46
N GLU A 315 -4.11 19.48 -13.07
CA GLU A 315 -4.03 19.06 -14.47
C GLU A 315 -4.95 17.88 -14.83
N TYR A 316 -5.43 17.13 -13.83
CA TYR A 316 -6.39 16.05 -14.02
C TYR A 316 -7.83 16.59 -13.91
N THR A 317 -8.58 16.49 -15.00
CA THR A 317 -9.93 17.08 -15.13
C THR A 317 -11.02 16.04 -15.39
N VAL A 318 -10.69 14.74 -15.41
CA VAL A 318 -11.65 13.66 -15.74
C VAL A 318 -12.73 13.45 -14.68
N SER A 319 -12.54 13.98 -13.46
CA SER A 319 -13.46 13.90 -12.33
C SER A 319 -13.82 15.32 -11.85
N ASP A 320 -14.92 15.42 -11.11
CA ASP A 320 -15.28 16.63 -10.36
C ASP A 320 -14.46 16.81 -9.07
N HIS A 321 -13.59 15.85 -8.78
CA HIS A 321 -12.52 15.94 -7.77
C HIS A 321 -11.13 15.98 -8.41
N LYS A 322 -10.22 16.71 -7.76
CA LYS A 322 -8.79 16.73 -8.11
C LYS A 322 -8.01 15.70 -7.27
N PRO A 323 -7.15 14.86 -7.89
CA PRO A 323 -6.33 13.93 -7.14
C PRO A 323 -5.47 14.65 -6.10
N VAL A 324 -5.31 14.04 -4.94
CA VAL A 324 -4.43 14.52 -3.87
C VAL A 324 -3.34 13.50 -3.62
N SER A 325 -2.11 13.97 -3.45
CA SER A 325 -0.98 13.10 -3.14
C SER A 325 -0.14 13.65 -2.00
N SER A 326 0.50 12.73 -1.28
CA SER A 326 1.48 13.05 -0.25
C SER A 326 2.66 12.09 -0.32
N ILE A 327 3.87 12.63 -0.10
CA ILE A 327 5.10 11.84 0.00
C ILE A 327 5.58 11.86 1.45
N PHE A 328 5.79 10.67 2.00
CA PHE A 328 6.28 10.48 3.36
C PHE A 328 7.62 9.77 3.38
N THR A 329 8.41 10.00 4.42
CA THR A 329 9.49 9.10 4.83
C THR A 329 9.17 8.52 6.20
N LEU A 330 9.14 7.20 6.28
CA LEU A 330 9.14 6.47 7.54
C LEU A 330 10.58 6.17 7.94
N GLN A 331 10.98 6.64 9.12
CA GLN A 331 12.25 6.27 9.71
C GLN A 331 12.02 5.22 10.80
N PHE A 332 12.39 3.97 10.51
CA PHE A 332 12.25 2.88 11.47
C PHE A 332 13.41 2.86 12.48
N PRO A 333 13.15 2.52 13.76
CA PRO A 333 14.19 2.44 14.78
C PRO A 333 15.15 1.25 14.57
N TYR A 334 14.71 0.21 13.87
CA TYR A 334 15.50 -0.96 13.47
C TYR A 334 15.00 -1.51 12.12
N LYS A 335 15.76 -2.41 11.51
CA LYS A 335 15.38 -3.09 10.27
C LYS A 335 15.50 -4.60 10.42
N VAL A 336 14.43 -5.33 10.12
CA VAL A 336 14.47 -6.78 9.92
C VAL A 336 14.62 -7.05 8.43
N ASP A 337 15.85 -7.30 7.97
CA ASP A 337 16.22 -7.54 6.57
C ASP A 337 16.75 -8.94 6.29
N ILE A 338 16.40 -9.89 7.15
CA ILE A 338 16.61 -11.32 6.92
C ILE A 338 15.34 -11.87 6.28
N PRO A 339 15.37 -12.34 5.01
CA PRO A 339 14.19 -12.91 4.36
C PRO A 339 13.76 -14.21 5.08
N LEU A 340 12.47 -14.54 5.03
CA LEU A 340 11.97 -15.78 5.66
C LEU A 340 12.40 -17.02 4.89
N VAL A 341 12.51 -16.88 3.57
CA VAL A 341 13.03 -17.90 2.67
C VAL A 341 14.12 -17.30 1.79
N THR A 342 15.26 -17.97 1.71
CA THR A 342 16.35 -17.60 0.79
C THR A 342 16.41 -18.63 -0.32
N ILE A 343 16.30 -18.21 -1.58
CA ILE A 343 16.38 -19.08 -2.75
C ILE A 343 17.80 -19.02 -3.33
N ILE A 344 18.37 -20.17 -3.63
CA ILE A 344 19.69 -20.32 -4.24
C ILE A 344 19.48 -20.99 -5.60
N VAL A 345 19.95 -20.33 -6.64
CA VAL A 345 19.83 -20.78 -8.03
C VAL A 345 21.14 -20.44 -8.74
N GLU A 346 21.51 -21.25 -9.72
CA GLU A 346 22.62 -20.97 -10.63
C GLU A 346 22.33 -19.72 -11.47
N ASP A 347 23.37 -19.06 -11.96
CA ASP A 347 23.25 -17.81 -12.72
C ASP A 347 22.60 -18.02 -14.10
N GLU A 348 22.70 -19.23 -14.66
CA GLU A 348 22.12 -19.58 -15.96
C GLU A 348 21.50 -20.99 -15.96
N TRP A 349 20.32 -21.13 -16.58
CA TRP A 349 19.73 -22.43 -16.93
C TRP A 349 19.80 -22.61 -18.45
N ASN A 350 20.64 -23.54 -18.89
CA ASN A 350 20.87 -23.84 -20.31
C ASN A 350 20.12 -25.10 -20.78
N SER A 351 19.61 -25.89 -19.83
CA SER A 351 18.86 -27.10 -20.07
C SER A 351 17.86 -27.37 -18.94
N ILE A 352 16.92 -28.30 -19.16
CA ILE A 352 15.95 -28.73 -18.13
C ILE A 352 16.67 -29.35 -16.92
N ALA A 353 17.86 -29.95 -17.11
CA ALA A 353 18.64 -30.50 -16.01
C ALA A 353 19.13 -29.42 -15.04
N ASP A 354 19.30 -28.19 -15.53
CA ASP A 354 19.73 -27.04 -14.73
C ASP A 354 18.57 -26.40 -13.97
N ALA A 355 17.33 -26.71 -14.32
CA ALA A 355 16.09 -26.07 -13.86
C ALA A 355 15.71 -26.41 -12.40
N THR A 356 16.69 -26.24 -11.52
CA THR A 356 16.64 -26.61 -10.12
C THR A 356 16.87 -25.37 -9.27
N ALA A 357 16.01 -25.18 -8.27
CA ALA A 357 16.18 -24.16 -7.25
C ALA A 357 16.32 -24.81 -5.89
N LYS A 358 17.29 -24.35 -5.12
CA LYS A 358 17.44 -24.70 -3.71
C LYS A 358 16.88 -23.59 -2.85
N PHE A 359 16.40 -23.89 -1.65
CA PHE A 359 15.94 -22.85 -0.74
C PHE A 359 16.15 -23.21 0.72
N LYS A 360 16.31 -22.17 1.54
CA LYS A 360 16.53 -22.24 2.98
C LYS A 360 15.47 -21.44 3.70
N LEU A 361 14.92 -22.00 4.77
CA LEU A 361 13.89 -21.39 5.58
C LEU A 361 14.49 -20.95 6.92
N VAL A 362 14.03 -19.82 7.46
CA VAL A 362 14.36 -19.47 8.85
C VAL A 362 13.77 -20.51 9.82
N PRO A 363 14.42 -20.77 10.97
CA PRO A 363 13.90 -21.71 11.96
C PRO A 363 12.46 -21.37 12.38
N SER A 364 11.63 -22.39 12.54
CA SER A 364 10.23 -22.27 12.99
C SER A 364 9.30 -21.47 12.07
N TYR A 365 9.68 -21.24 10.79
CA TYR A 365 8.78 -20.64 9.81
C TYR A 365 7.51 -21.51 9.59
N PRO A 366 6.29 -20.96 9.74
CA PRO A 366 5.04 -21.70 9.59
C PRO A 366 4.67 -21.85 8.10
N ARG A 367 5.00 -23.02 7.55
CA ARG A 367 4.80 -23.37 6.14
C ARG A 367 3.33 -23.71 5.84
N SER A 368 2.96 -23.63 4.57
CA SER A 368 1.71 -24.18 4.04
C SER A 368 1.99 -25.15 2.91
N SER A 369 1.18 -26.20 2.77
CA SER A 369 1.19 -27.09 1.58
C SER A 369 0.76 -26.38 0.30
N TRP A 370 0.27 -25.14 0.43
CA TRP A 370 -0.08 -24.21 -0.64
C TRP A 370 0.98 -23.12 -0.85
N ASP A 371 2.18 -23.25 -0.27
CA ASP A 371 3.31 -22.40 -0.64
C ASP A 371 3.91 -22.87 -1.98
N TRP A 372 4.42 -21.93 -2.79
CA TRP A 372 5.04 -22.25 -4.08
C TRP A 372 6.25 -21.37 -4.37
N ILE A 373 7.12 -21.85 -5.24
CA ILE A 373 8.19 -21.07 -5.84
C ILE A 373 7.77 -20.74 -7.27
N GLY A 374 7.53 -19.46 -7.52
CA GLY A 374 7.18 -18.94 -8.83
C GLY A 374 8.42 -18.49 -9.60
N LEU A 375 8.39 -18.73 -10.90
CA LEU A 375 9.33 -18.23 -11.89
C LEU A 375 8.72 -16.99 -12.56
N TYR A 376 9.31 -15.83 -12.35
CA TYR A 376 8.79 -14.55 -12.81
C TYR A 376 9.71 -13.95 -13.85
N LYS A 377 9.16 -13.44 -14.95
CA LYS A 377 9.94 -12.62 -15.89
C LYS A 377 10.28 -11.29 -15.21
N VAL A 378 11.49 -10.77 -15.44
CA VAL A 378 11.84 -9.41 -14.98
C VAL A 378 10.81 -8.40 -15.49
N GLY A 379 10.31 -7.54 -14.60
CA GLY A 379 9.22 -6.60 -14.89
C GLY A 379 7.81 -7.15 -14.66
N PHE A 380 7.66 -8.30 -13.99
CA PHE A 380 6.36 -8.80 -13.53
C PHE A 380 5.61 -7.76 -12.69
N LYS A 381 4.28 -7.75 -12.78
CA LYS A 381 3.44 -6.69 -12.22
C LYS A 381 2.69 -7.15 -10.98
N HIS A 382 2.46 -8.44 -10.85
CA HIS A 382 1.67 -9.05 -9.80
C HIS A 382 2.23 -10.43 -9.40
N HIS A 383 2.02 -10.88 -8.15
CA HIS A 383 2.54 -12.16 -7.66
C HIS A 383 2.00 -13.40 -8.39
N LYS A 384 0.94 -13.25 -9.20
CA LYS A 384 0.38 -14.30 -10.07
C LYS A 384 0.89 -14.24 -11.51
N ASP A 385 1.76 -13.29 -11.85
CA ASP A 385 2.36 -13.16 -13.20
C ASP A 385 3.54 -14.14 -13.41
N TYR A 386 3.58 -15.24 -12.65
CA TYR A 386 4.59 -16.25 -12.85
C TYR A 386 4.39 -16.91 -14.23
N VAL A 387 5.49 -17.20 -14.92
CA VAL A 387 5.47 -17.96 -16.19
C VAL A 387 5.56 -19.47 -15.96
N GLY A 388 5.92 -19.85 -14.74
CA GLY A 388 6.05 -21.22 -14.25
C GLY A 388 6.04 -21.22 -12.74
N TYR A 389 5.65 -22.33 -12.10
CA TYR A 389 5.72 -22.45 -10.66
C TYR A 389 5.86 -23.91 -10.26
N VAL A 390 6.42 -24.14 -9.09
CA VAL A 390 6.47 -25.45 -8.45
C VAL A 390 5.98 -25.33 -7.02
N TRP A 391 5.20 -26.30 -6.55
CA TRP A 391 4.78 -26.33 -5.16
C TRP A 391 5.99 -26.56 -4.25
N ALA A 392 6.12 -25.77 -3.19
CA ALA A 392 7.17 -25.95 -2.18
C ALA A 392 6.78 -27.06 -1.16
N LYS A 393 6.14 -28.13 -1.66
CA LYS A 393 5.65 -29.26 -0.85
C LYS A 393 6.83 -30.11 -0.38
N GLN A 394 6.69 -30.67 0.83
CA GLN A 394 7.65 -31.64 1.36
C GLN A 394 6.97 -32.95 1.75
N GLU A 395 7.73 -34.02 1.58
CA GLU A 395 7.51 -35.32 2.21
C GLU A 395 8.04 -35.32 3.65
N GLU A 396 7.42 -36.10 4.55
CA GLU A 396 7.73 -36.08 5.99
C GLU A 396 9.19 -36.39 6.34
N ALA A 397 9.94 -37.03 5.44
CA ALA A 397 11.34 -37.38 5.64
C ALA A 397 12.30 -36.16 5.66
N ASP A 398 11.90 -35.02 5.09
CA ASP A 398 12.78 -33.87 4.87
C ASP A 398 12.60 -32.72 5.88
N PHE A 399 11.80 -32.91 6.93
CA PHE A 399 11.57 -31.88 7.96
C PHE A 399 12.85 -31.39 8.66
N ASN A 400 13.86 -32.26 8.75
CA ASN A 400 15.15 -31.96 9.40
C ASN A 400 16.20 -31.37 8.46
N ARG A 401 15.95 -31.30 7.14
CA ARG A 401 16.91 -30.72 6.19
C ARG A 401 16.80 -29.19 6.21
N GLN A 402 17.93 -28.53 6.47
CA GLN A 402 18.03 -27.06 6.45
C GLN A 402 17.96 -26.46 5.03
N GLU A 403 18.32 -27.25 4.02
CA GLU A 403 18.29 -26.88 2.61
C GLU A 403 17.37 -27.84 1.87
N GLN A 404 16.48 -27.28 1.06
CA GLN A 404 15.49 -27.99 0.26
C GLN A 404 15.73 -27.71 -1.21
N GLN A 405 15.23 -28.59 -2.08
CA GLN A 405 15.41 -28.49 -3.52
C GLN A 405 14.09 -28.77 -4.23
N VAL A 406 13.81 -27.99 -5.26
CA VAL A 406 12.73 -28.22 -6.22
C VAL A 406 13.30 -28.16 -7.64
N THR A 407 12.67 -28.88 -8.55
CA THR A 407 13.03 -28.91 -9.96
C THR A 407 11.80 -28.56 -10.78
N PHE A 408 11.95 -27.62 -11.70
CA PHE A 408 10.93 -27.24 -12.66
C PHE A 408 10.91 -28.26 -13.79
N THR A 409 9.72 -28.71 -14.14
CA THR A 409 9.50 -29.58 -15.31
C THR A 409 9.57 -28.76 -16.60
N GLU A 410 9.76 -29.43 -17.74
CA GLU A 410 9.78 -28.79 -19.05
C GLU A 410 8.49 -27.98 -19.33
N GLU A 411 7.33 -28.47 -18.86
CA GLU A 411 6.04 -27.81 -19.02
C GLU A 411 5.93 -26.51 -18.22
N GLU A 412 6.66 -26.41 -17.11
CA GLU A 412 6.70 -25.24 -16.23
C GLU A 412 7.75 -24.20 -16.68
N LEU A 413 8.60 -24.54 -17.65
CA LEU A 413 9.61 -23.62 -18.16
C LEU A 413 9.09 -22.75 -19.31
N PRO A 414 9.47 -21.47 -19.37
CA PRO A 414 9.11 -20.61 -20.48
C PRO A 414 9.78 -21.09 -21.77
N LYS A 415 9.06 -21.03 -22.89
CA LYS A 415 9.54 -21.47 -24.22
C LYS A 415 10.59 -20.55 -24.87
N GLY A 416 10.91 -19.42 -24.26
CA GLY A 416 11.80 -18.42 -24.81
C GLY A 416 12.86 -17.99 -23.80
N SER A 417 14.00 -17.53 -24.31
CA SER A 417 15.08 -17.01 -23.48
C SER A 417 14.69 -15.68 -22.82
N GLY A 418 15.34 -15.38 -21.71
CA GLY A 418 15.20 -14.08 -21.05
C GLY A 418 15.70 -14.11 -19.61
N ASP A 419 15.47 -12.99 -18.94
CA ASP A 419 15.86 -12.79 -17.55
C ASP A 419 14.69 -13.04 -16.62
N PHE A 420 14.96 -13.86 -15.60
CA PHE A 420 13.96 -14.34 -14.67
C PHE A 420 14.40 -14.18 -13.21
N ILE A 421 13.39 -14.22 -12.36
CA ILE A 421 13.49 -14.06 -10.92
C ILE A 421 12.68 -15.19 -10.27
N LEU A 422 13.23 -15.79 -9.22
CA LEU A 422 12.49 -16.74 -8.39
C LEU A 422 11.92 -16.04 -7.14
N GLY A 423 10.64 -16.30 -6.86
CA GLY A 423 9.96 -15.81 -5.67
C GLY A 423 9.28 -16.93 -4.91
N TYR A 424 9.52 -17.03 -3.60
CA TYR A 424 8.78 -17.94 -2.72
C TYR A 424 7.53 -17.22 -2.24
N TYR A 425 6.37 -17.68 -2.66
CA TYR A 425 5.08 -17.18 -2.19
C TYR A 425 4.60 -17.98 -0.97
N SER A 426 4.25 -17.25 0.09
CA SER A 426 3.64 -17.82 1.29
C SER A 426 2.13 -17.68 1.23
N ASN A 427 1.42 -18.80 1.27
CA ASN A 427 -0.03 -18.79 1.37
C ASN A 427 -0.50 -18.20 2.70
N ASN A 428 0.22 -18.46 3.79
CA ASN A 428 -0.15 -17.97 5.13
C ASN A 428 0.07 -16.46 5.30
N MET A 429 0.98 -15.86 4.53
CA MET A 429 1.28 -14.42 4.59
C MET A 429 0.72 -13.62 3.41
N SER A 430 0.11 -14.30 2.44
CA SER A 430 -0.47 -13.74 1.22
C SER A 430 0.49 -12.83 0.44
N THR A 431 1.77 -13.21 0.35
CA THR A 431 2.82 -12.41 -0.31
C THR A 431 4.06 -13.23 -0.62
N ILE A 432 4.94 -12.68 -1.46
CA ILE A 432 6.28 -13.21 -1.72
C ILE A 432 7.16 -12.90 -0.52
N VAL A 433 7.62 -13.93 0.18
CA VAL A 433 8.41 -13.83 1.43
C VAL A 433 9.86 -14.27 1.28
N GLY A 434 10.21 -14.74 0.09
CA GLY A 434 11.56 -15.18 -0.22
C GLY A 434 12.00 -14.90 -1.62
N SER A 435 13.31 -14.70 -1.75
CA SER A 435 13.97 -14.30 -2.97
C SER A 435 15.41 -14.82 -3.01
N GLN A 436 16.07 -14.60 -4.13
CA GLN A 436 17.51 -14.74 -4.25
C GLN A 436 18.25 -13.74 -3.32
N PRO A 437 19.42 -14.09 -2.74
CA PRO A 437 20.19 -13.24 -1.83
C PRO A 437 20.55 -11.85 -2.36
N LEU A 438 20.57 -11.67 -3.68
CA LEU A 438 21.10 -10.49 -4.37
C LEU A 438 20.01 -9.62 -5.00
N TRP A 439 18.78 -9.60 -4.47
CA TRP A 439 17.80 -8.55 -4.80
C TRP A 439 18.29 -7.18 -4.25
N GLN A 440 19.38 -6.64 -4.80
CA GLN A 440 19.85 -5.30 -4.49
C GLN A 440 19.24 -4.29 -5.47
N PRO A 441 18.99 -3.04 -5.02
CA PRO A 441 18.54 -1.98 -5.90
C PRO A 441 19.62 -1.65 -6.94
N CYS A 442 19.21 -1.46 -8.19
CA CYS A 442 19.97 -0.69 -9.15
C CYS A 442 20.06 0.75 -8.65
N THR A 443 21.08 1.08 -7.86
CA THR A 443 21.37 2.49 -7.53
C THR A 443 21.76 3.21 -8.83
N GLY A 444 21.12 4.34 -9.10
CA GLY A 444 20.94 4.90 -10.43
C GLY A 444 22.19 5.31 -11.23
N GLN A 445 21.92 5.68 -12.48
CA GLN A 445 22.75 6.28 -13.54
C GLN A 445 23.60 5.37 -14.44
N ASN A 446 23.69 4.07 -14.18
CA ASN A 446 24.20 3.13 -15.18
C ASN A 446 23.05 2.29 -15.73
N GLU A 447 22.80 2.38 -17.03
CA GLU A 447 21.95 1.45 -17.80
C GLU A 447 22.43 -0.02 -17.70
N ASN A 448 23.58 -0.28 -17.06
CA ASN A 448 24.18 -1.59 -16.81
C ASN A 448 24.09 -2.07 -15.34
N ALA A 449 23.27 -1.47 -14.48
CA ALA A 449 23.00 -2.05 -13.16
C ALA A 449 22.10 -3.29 -13.34
N GLN A 450 22.70 -4.47 -13.45
CA GLN A 450 22.00 -5.74 -13.53
C GLN A 450 21.21 -5.97 -12.24
N CYS A 451 19.87 -6.06 -12.33
CA CYS A 451 19.13 -6.89 -11.40
C CYS A 451 19.83 -8.25 -11.39
N HIS A 452 20.17 -8.82 -10.23
CA HIS A 452 20.64 -10.21 -10.18
C HIS A 452 19.46 -11.15 -10.44
N CYS A 453 19.02 -11.17 -11.69
CA CYS A 453 18.20 -12.18 -12.32
C CYS A 453 19.13 -13.31 -12.78
N PHE A 454 18.54 -14.48 -13.04
CA PHE A 454 19.23 -15.55 -13.74
C PHE A 454 18.65 -15.66 -15.15
N SER A 455 19.46 -16.09 -16.10
CA SER A 455 19.03 -16.18 -17.50
C SER A 455 18.64 -17.61 -17.84
N ILE A 456 17.52 -17.76 -18.54
CA ILE A 456 17.16 -19.04 -19.20
C ILE A 456 17.54 -18.90 -20.66
N GLN A 457 18.34 -19.82 -21.19
CA GLN A 457 18.75 -19.83 -22.59
C GLN A 457 18.21 -21.08 -23.30
N HIS A 458 17.48 -20.85 -24.39
CA HIS A 458 17.15 -21.92 -25.34
C HIS A 458 18.20 -21.93 -26.44
N HIS A 459 19.10 -22.90 -26.41
CA HIS A 459 19.93 -23.17 -27.57
C HIS A 459 19.05 -23.82 -28.64
N HIS A 460 18.76 -23.09 -29.73
CA HIS A 460 18.26 -23.72 -30.94
C HIS A 460 19.33 -24.68 -31.45
N SER A 461 19.11 -25.97 -31.20
CA SER A 461 19.86 -27.07 -31.83
C SER A 461 19.57 -27.17 -33.31
#